data_AF-A0A9X9BH88-F1
#
_entry.id   AF-A0A9X9BH88-F1
#
_cell.length_a   1.000
_cell.length_b   1.000
_cell.length_c   1.000
_cell.angle_alpha   90.00
_cell.angle_beta   90.00
_cell.angle_gamma   90.00
#
_symmetry.space_group_name_H-M   'P 1'
#
loop_
_entity.id
_entity.type
_entity.pdbx_description
1 polymer ?
#
loop_
_entity_poly.entity_id
_entity_poly.type
_entity_poly.pdbx_seq_one_letter_code
_entity_poly.pdbx_strand_id
1 'polypeptide(L)'
;MGWLGIGFLFVGPLVSAYGYWDLIATVTKNAQFGGYYSQSMLMPYILLIAGGIASLASLPLIIIGRDFEGFATGADGARSGSRVKEPTF
;
A
#
# COMPACT_ATOMS: atom_id res chain seq x y z
N MET A 1 -8.30 -8.86 -0.72
CA MET A 1 -8.05 -7.43 -0.45
C MET A 1 -6.87 -7.21 0.51
N GLY A 2 -6.51 -8.15 1.38
CA GLY A 2 -5.40 -7.99 2.34
C GLY A 2 -4.04 -7.89 1.65
N TRP A 3 -3.86 -8.65 0.55
CA TRP A 3 -2.68 -8.55 -0.32
C TRP A 3 -2.45 -7.16 -0.93
N LEU A 4 -3.51 -6.39 -1.20
CA LEU A 4 -3.38 -5.01 -1.68
C LEU A 4 -2.85 -4.08 -0.57
N GLY A 5 -3.24 -4.32 0.68
CA GLY A 5 -2.69 -3.60 1.82
C GLY A 5 -1.21 -3.89 2.04
N ILE A 6 -0.76 -5.13 1.84
CA ILE A 6 0.67 -5.50 1.84
C ILE A 6 1.41 -4.76 0.71
N GLY A 7 0.84 -4.73 -0.50
CA GLY A 7 1.39 -3.96 -1.61
C GLY A 7 1.57 -2.48 -1.26
N PHE A 8 0.54 -1.85 -0.68
CA PHE A 8 0.61 -0.45 -0.28
C PHE A 8 1.58 -0.17 0.89
N LEU A 9 1.83 -1.14 1.76
CA LEU A 9 2.81 -1.01 2.84
C LEU A 9 4.22 -0.74 2.29
N PHE A 10 4.57 -1.33 1.15
CA PHE A 10 5.87 -1.15 0.51
C PHE A 10 5.86 -0.06 -0.57
N VAL A 11 4.81 -0.01 -1.39
CA VAL A 11 4.74 0.93 -2.52
C VAL A 11 4.51 2.35 -2.05
N GLY A 12 3.71 2.56 -1.00
CA GLY A 12 3.41 3.89 -0.46
C GLY A 12 4.67 4.68 -0.06
N PRO A 13 5.55 4.12 0.80
CA PRO A 13 6.79 4.78 1.18
C PRO A 13 7.74 5.01 0.00
N LEU A 14 7.82 4.07 -0.96
CA LEU A 14 8.65 4.19 -2.15
C LEU A 14 8.20 5.34 -3.06
N VAL A 15 6.88 5.46 -3.30
CA VAL A 15 6.31 6.54 -4.10
C VAL A 15 6.52 7.89 -3.42
N SER A 16 6.36 7.96 -2.10
CA SER A 16 6.62 9.18 -1.33
C SER A 16 8.10 9.57 -1.36
N ALA A 17 9.01 8.61 -1.20
CA ALA A 17 10.45 8.83 -1.28
C ALA A 17 10.88 9.33 -2.67
N TYR A 18 10.30 8.77 -3.73
CA TYR A 18 10.53 9.26 -5.10
C TYR A 18 10.02 10.70 -5.28
N GLY A 19 8.81 11.00 -4.81
CA GLY A 19 8.26 12.37 -4.83
C GLY A 19 9.12 13.36 -4.05
N TYR A 20 9.67 12.96 -2.91
CA TYR A 20 10.61 13.78 -2.13
C TYR A 20 11.89 14.07 -2.91
N TRP A 21 12.47 13.05 -3.54
CA TRP A 21 13.69 13.22 -4.34
C TRP A 21 13.46 14.12 -5.55
N ASP A 22 12.33 13.95 -6.24
CA ASP A 22 11.93 14.77 -7.38
C ASP A 22 11.66 16.23 -6.97
N LEU A 23 11.11 16.45 -5.77
CA LEU A 23 10.94 17.79 -5.19
C LEU A 23 12.29 18.48 -5.01
N ILE A 24 13.26 17.81 -4.38
CA ILE A 24 14.60 18.37 -4.18
C ILE A 24 15.24 18.69 -5.53
N ALA A 25 15.21 17.76 -6.48
CA ALA A 25 15.78 17.97 -7.81
C ALA A 25 15.15 19.18 -8.53
N THR A 26 13.82 19.32 -8.43
CA THR A 26 13.07 20.44 -9.00
C THR A 26 13.45 21.77 -8.34
N VAL A 27 13.52 21.80 -7.01
CA VAL A 27 13.93 23.00 -6.24
C VAL A 27 15.37 23.39 -6.60
N THR A 28 16.30 22.44 -6.65
CA THR A 28 17.70 22.69 -6.99
C THR A 28 17.83 23.26 -8.40
N LYS A 29 17.11 22.71 -9.39
CA LYS A 29 17.11 23.24 -10.76
C LYS A 29 16.53 24.65 -10.82
N ASN A 30 15.39 24.89 -10.17
CA ASN A 30 14.76 26.20 -10.16
C ASN A 30 15.67 27.27 -9.51
N ALA A 31 16.41 26.90 -8.44
CA ALA A 31 17.39 27.77 -7.79
C ALA A 31 18.64 27.99 -8.66
N GLN A 32 19.17 26.95 -9.29
CA GLN A 32 20.37 27.03 -10.14
C GLN A 32 20.15 27.90 -11.38
N PHE A 33 18.96 27.85 -11.98
CA PHE A 33 18.63 28.59 -13.20
C PHE A 33 17.83 29.88 -12.95
N GLY A 34 17.72 30.33 -11.70
CA GLY A 34 17.22 31.67 -11.36
C GLY A 34 15.85 32.01 -11.94
N GLY A 35 14.93 31.05 -12.02
CA GLY A 35 13.56 31.26 -12.54
C GLY A 35 13.38 31.20 -14.07
N TYR A 36 14.45 31.05 -14.86
CA TYR A 36 14.34 30.79 -16.31
C TYR A 36 13.76 29.41 -16.63
N TYR A 37 14.00 28.46 -15.74
CA TYR A 37 13.42 27.13 -15.77
C TYR A 37 12.47 27.05 -14.56
N SER A 38 11.20 27.43 -14.74
CA SER A 38 10.18 27.30 -13.70
C SER A 38 9.54 25.91 -13.82
N GLN A 39 10.23 24.88 -13.33
CA GLN A 39 9.64 23.55 -13.29
C GLN A 39 8.57 23.50 -12.20
N SER A 40 7.39 23.02 -12.60
CA SER A 40 6.24 22.88 -11.71
C SER A 40 6.54 21.87 -10.61
N MET A 41 6.31 22.26 -9.36
CA MET A 41 6.42 21.39 -8.18
C MET A 41 5.17 20.52 -7.97
N LEU A 42 4.16 20.64 -8.84
CA LEU A 42 2.88 19.96 -8.65
C LEU A 42 3.01 18.43 -8.66
N MET A 43 3.82 17.88 -9.57
CA MET A 43 4.03 16.43 -9.67
C MET A 43 4.68 15.83 -8.42
N PRO A 44 5.79 16.37 -7.88
CA PRO A 44 6.38 15.82 -6.66
C PRO A 44 5.44 15.91 -5.44
N TYR A 45 4.60 16.95 -5.34
CA TYR A 45 3.58 17.02 -4.29
C TYR A 45 2.49 15.95 -4.45
N ILE A 46 2.02 15.69 -5.66
CA ILE A 46 1.06 14.58 -5.91
C ILE A 46 1.66 13.25 -5.46
N LEU A 47 2.92 12.99 -5.81
CA LEU A 47 3.61 11.74 -5.47
C LEU A 47 3.76 11.58 -3.95
N LEU A 48 4.15 12.65 -3.24
CA LEU A 48 4.22 12.67 -1.78
C LEU A 48 2.87 12.36 -1.13
N ILE A 49 1.80 13.02 -1.57
CA ILE A 49 0.46 12.85 -1.01
C ILE A 49 -0.08 11.44 -1.31
N ALA A 50 0.03 10.99 -2.56
CA ALA A 50 -0.44 9.66 -2.97
C ALA A 50 0.30 8.54 -2.23
N GLY A 51 1.63 8.65 -2.12
CA GLY A 51 2.45 7.70 -1.36
C GLY A 51 2.10 7.69 0.13
N GLY A 52 1.88 8.88 0.72
CA GLY A 52 1.43 9.02 2.11
C GLY A 52 0.07 8.35 2.37
N ILE A 53 -0.92 8.62 1.51
CA ILE A 53 -2.26 8.00 1.61
C ILE A 53 -2.16 6.49 1.48
N ALA A 54 -1.41 5.97 0.49
CA ALA A 54 -1.20 4.55 0.32
C ALA A 54 -0.58 3.91 1.57
N SER A 55 0.45 4.56 2.14
CA SER A 55 1.11 4.08 3.36
C SER A 55 0.14 4.02 4.55
N LEU A 56 -0.69 5.06 4.74
CA LEU A 56 -1.68 5.11 5.82
C LEU A 56 -2.81 4.10 5.62
N ALA A 57 -3.23 3.87 4.37
CA ALA A 57 -4.29 2.93 4.04
C ALA A 57 -3.85 1.46 4.14
N SER A 58 -2.54 1.18 4.16
CA SER A 58 -2.00 -0.19 4.17
C SER A 58 -2.52 -1.03 5.33
N LEU A 59 -2.41 -0.53 6.57
CA LEU A 59 -2.82 -1.24 7.79
C LEU A 59 -4.34 -1.56 7.81
N PRO A 60 -5.26 -0.59 7.61
CA PRO A 60 -6.68 -0.90 7.58
C PRO A 60 -7.05 -1.84 6.42
N LEU A 61 -6.40 -1.75 5.25
CA LEU A 61 -6.60 -2.67 4.13
C LEU A 61 -6.14 -4.10 4.45
N ILE A 62 -5.03 -4.26 5.18
CA ILE A 62 -4.56 -5.58 5.64
C ILE A 62 -5.58 -6.17 6.62
N ILE A 63 -6.04 -5.40 7.60
CA ILE A 63 -6.98 -5.89 8.64
C ILE A 63 -8.30 -6.29 8.01
N ILE A 64 -8.96 -5.37 7.31
CA ILE A 64 -10.26 -5.60 6.66
C ILE A 64 -10.13 -6.71 5.61
N GLY A 65 -9.05 -6.68 4.83
CA GLY A 65 -8.80 -7.67 3.80
C GLY A 65 -8.57 -9.08 4.34
N ARG A 66 -7.91 -9.21 5.49
CA ARG A 66 -7.76 -10.49 6.20
C ARG A 66 -9.08 -11.01 6.70
N ASP A 67 -9.94 -10.14 7.24
CA ASP A 67 -11.26 -10.56 7.73
C ASP A 67 -12.09 -11.14 6.57
N PHE A 68 -12.12 -10.48 5.41
CA PHE A 68 -12.81 -11.00 4.21
C PHE A 68 -12.16 -12.27 3.61
N GLU A 69 -10.83 -12.38 3.61
CA GLU A 69 -10.13 -13.58 3.11
C GLU A 69 -10.29 -14.79 4.05
N GLY A 70 -10.40 -14.56 5.36
CA GLY A 70 -10.73 -15.57 6.37
C GLY A 70 -12.15 -16.13 6.24
N PHE A 71 -13.11 -15.33 5.78
CA PHE A 71 -14.47 -15.81 5.49
C PHE A 71 -14.56 -16.65 4.20
N ALA A 72 -13.75 -16.33 3.18
CA ALA A 72 -13.73 -17.11 1.93
C ALA A 72 -13.13 -18.52 2.13
N THR A 73 -12.17 -18.67 3.03
CA THR A 73 -11.53 -19.98 3.35
C THR A 73 -12.38 -20.85 4.29
N GLY A 74 -13.38 -20.29 4.98
CA GLY A 74 -14.33 -21.05 5.80
C GLY A 74 -15.33 -21.91 5.02
N ALA A 75 -15.60 -21.58 3.75
CA ALA A 75 -16.49 -22.38 2.89
C ALA A 75 -15.84 -23.70 2.43
N ASP A 76 -14.52 -23.72 2.25
CA ASP A 76 -13.76 -24.92 1.86
C ASP A 76 -13.25 -25.72 3.08
N GLY A 77 -13.07 -25.06 4.23
CA GLY A 77 -12.69 -25.73 5.49
C GLY A 77 -13.80 -26.55 6.16
N ALA A 78 -15.08 -26.27 5.85
CA ALA A 78 -16.22 -26.95 6.46
C ALA A 78 -16.39 -28.43 6.02
N ARG A 79 -15.74 -28.87 4.94
CA ARG A 79 -15.76 -30.29 4.51
C ARG A 79 -14.65 -31.15 5.11
N SER A 80 -13.65 -30.57 5.77
CA SER A 80 -12.52 -31.31 6.36
C SER A 80 -12.62 -31.46 7.87
N GLY A 81 -13.86 -31.55 8.39
CA GLY A 81 -14.13 -31.63 9.84
C GLY A 81 -15.07 -32.75 10.26
N SER A 82 -15.55 -33.59 9.34
CA SER A 82 -16.49 -34.69 9.66
C SER A 82 -15.92 -36.09 9.49
N ARG A 83 -14.61 -36.30 9.74
CA ARG A 83 -14.13 -37.64 10.08
C ARG A 83 -14.37 -37.86 11.57
N VAL A 84 -15.65 -38.10 11.87
CA VAL A 84 -16.12 -38.60 13.15
C VAL A 84 -15.31 -39.84 13.48
N LYS A 85 -14.60 -39.75 14.59
CA LYS A 85 -13.84 -40.80 15.24
C LYS A 85 -14.78 -42.00 15.45
N GLU A 86 -14.50 -43.14 14.84
CA GLU A 86 -15.19 -44.39 15.16
C GLU A 86 -14.97 -44.69 16.66
N PRO A 87 -16.02 -44.93 17.46
CA PRO A 87 -15.84 -45.41 18.81
C PRO A 87 -15.48 -46.90 18.75
N THR A 88 -14.22 -47.21 19.02
CA THR A 88 -13.83 -48.51 19.54
C THR A 88 -14.18 -48.51 21.02
N PHE A 89 -15.21 -49.26 21.40
CA PHE A 89 -15.31 -50.13 22.60
C PHE A 89 -16.68 -50.81 22.61
#